data_AF-A0A173UTJ6-F1
#
_entry.id   AF-A0A173UTJ6-F1
#
_cell.length_a   1.000
_cell.length_b   1.000
_cell.length_c   1.000
_cell.angle_alpha   90.00
_cell.angle_beta   90.00
_cell.angle_gamma   90.00
#
_symmetry.space_group_name_H-M   'P 1'
#
loop_
_entity.id
_entity.type
_entity.pdbx_description
1 polymer ?
#
loop_
_entity_poly.entity_id
_entity_poly.type
_entity_poly.pdbx_seq_one_letter_code
_entity_poly.pdbx_strand_id
1 'polypeptide(L)'
;MVSMLLFSSYNGITTVYAASGYEYVLLTKYSKTMKIGDEYYLTAITSTGKKPKFSSSDSTVASVNTYGKITAKKAGNATITAKIANGEASCRVTVEKTVITLSQKSISLENGYMARLKAETSTGHPVTYKSARSSIASVDENGVITAKKPGETTITVTADKTSQTCKVTVKQPTVRLDRTFASLYRKGTLRLSVSSTSKSIPRWKTNKKSVATVDNEGRVTAVKNGTAIITVTVDGVSKTCEVTVKKPKITVGQEQISLTAGETCQPKVTVSSGNKPEYYSSNTNVATVNETGVITAIGRGRAYIYAKEDGTKVRMTVTVKEK
;
A
#
# COMPACT_ATOMS: atom_id res chain seq x y z
N MET A 1 62.66 -13.51 -40.17
CA MET A 1 64.06 -13.57 -39.73
C MET A 1 64.06 -13.88 -38.25
N VAL A 2 64.45 -15.10 -37.89
CA VAL A 2 64.43 -15.63 -36.53
C VAL A 2 65.42 -14.83 -35.68
N SER A 3 65.04 -14.47 -34.45
CA SER A 3 66.03 -14.38 -33.39
C SER A 3 65.46 -14.89 -32.09
N MET A 4 66.26 -15.78 -31.52
CA MET A 4 65.94 -16.83 -30.57
C MET A 4 66.32 -16.32 -29.18
N LEU A 5 65.38 -16.31 -28.24
CA LEU A 5 65.67 -16.07 -26.83
C LEU A 5 66.36 -17.33 -26.29
N LEU A 6 67.69 -17.31 -26.26
CA LEU A 6 68.53 -18.30 -25.59
C LEU A 6 68.67 -17.91 -24.12
N PHE A 7 68.14 -18.72 -23.22
CA PHE A 7 68.53 -18.70 -21.81
C PHE A 7 69.69 -19.69 -21.63
N SER A 8 70.93 -19.19 -21.64
CA SER A 8 72.08 -19.94 -21.11
C SER A 8 72.37 -19.49 -19.69
N SER A 9 72.34 -20.40 -18.73
CA SER A 9 72.85 -20.18 -17.38
C SER A 9 74.36 -19.96 -17.43
N TYR A 10 74.80 -18.71 -17.22
CA TYR A 10 76.20 -18.32 -17.18
C TYR A 10 76.51 -17.69 -15.82
N ASN A 11 77.36 -18.35 -15.03
CA ASN A 11 77.91 -17.84 -13.77
C ASN A 11 79.07 -16.87 -14.06
N GLY A 12 78.74 -15.74 -14.66
CA GLY A 12 79.66 -14.62 -14.87
C GLY A 12 78.85 -13.34 -14.94
N ILE A 13 79.32 -12.29 -14.25
CA ILE A 13 78.72 -10.95 -14.37
C ILE A 13 79.04 -10.46 -15.78
N THR A 14 78.15 -10.72 -16.74
CA THR A 14 78.23 -10.15 -18.07
C THR A 14 77.79 -8.69 -17.97
N THR A 15 78.75 -7.77 -17.95
CA THR A 15 78.48 -6.34 -18.16
C THR A 15 78.13 -6.15 -19.62
N VAL A 16 76.83 -6.09 -19.93
CA VAL A 16 76.38 -5.71 -21.27
C VAL A 16 76.47 -4.18 -21.34
N TYR A 17 77.38 -3.64 -22.13
CA TYR A 17 77.31 -2.24 -22.55
C TYR A 17 76.04 -2.10 -23.41
N ALA A 18 74.93 -1.70 -22.80
CA ALA A 18 73.79 -1.22 -23.54
C ALA A 18 74.28 -0.08 -24.45
N ALA A 19 73.96 -0.15 -25.74
CA ALA A 19 74.19 0.95 -26.66
C ALA A 19 73.67 2.24 -25.98
N SER A 20 74.59 3.15 -25.67
CA SER A 20 74.29 4.42 -25.01
C SER A 20 73.43 5.25 -25.96
N GLY A 21 72.10 5.12 -25.85
CA GLY A 21 71.17 5.82 -26.73
C GLY A 21 69.71 5.36 -26.67
N TYR A 22 69.40 4.14 -26.21
CA TYR A 22 68.03 3.63 -26.19
C TYR A 22 67.49 3.48 -24.76
N GLU A 23 66.79 4.51 -24.28
CA GLU A 23 66.04 4.42 -23.02
C GLU A 23 64.74 3.63 -23.24
N TYR A 24 64.50 2.60 -22.43
CA TYR A 24 63.26 1.83 -22.45
C TYR A 24 62.61 1.74 -21.06
N VAL A 25 61.29 1.47 -21.09
CA VAL A 25 60.45 1.17 -19.93
C VAL A 25 59.80 -0.20 -20.15
N LEU A 26 59.90 -1.08 -19.17
CA LEU A 26 59.19 -2.36 -19.14
C LEU A 26 58.13 -2.33 -18.05
N LEU A 27 56.95 -2.84 -18.36
CA LEU A 27 55.83 -2.90 -17.42
C LEU A 27 55.61 -4.34 -16.95
N THR A 28 55.19 -4.51 -15.70
CA THR A 28 54.74 -5.83 -15.23
C THR A 28 53.49 -6.34 -15.95
N LYS A 29 52.73 -5.43 -16.58
CA LYS A 29 51.51 -5.77 -17.31
C LYS A 29 51.20 -4.71 -18.36
N TYR A 30 50.76 -5.16 -19.54
CA TYR A 30 50.38 -4.29 -20.66
C TYR A 30 48.86 -4.18 -20.86
N SER A 31 48.08 -5.04 -20.21
CA SER A 31 46.61 -4.92 -20.17
C SER A 31 46.04 -5.47 -18.87
N LYS A 32 45.06 -4.77 -18.28
CA LYS A 32 44.44 -5.17 -17.01
C LYS A 32 42.95 -4.82 -17.02
N THR A 33 42.13 -5.82 -16.72
CA THR A 33 40.70 -5.62 -16.41
C THR A 33 40.53 -5.45 -14.90
N MET A 34 39.70 -4.49 -14.49
CA MET A 34 39.46 -4.11 -13.09
C MET A 34 37.97 -3.84 -12.87
N LYS A 35 37.46 -4.10 -11.66
CA LYS A 35 36.14 -3.63 -11.22
C LYS A 35 36.26 -2.22 -10.66
N ILE A 36 35.15 -1.48 -10.63
CA ILE A 36 35.12 -0.15 -9.99
C ILE A 36 35.50 -0.31 -8.51
N GLY A 37 36.40 0.53 -8.01
CA GLY A 37 36.94 0.44 -6.65
C GLY A 37 38.24 -0.36 -6.54
N ASP A 38 38.55 -1.23 -7.50
CA ASP A 38 39.78 -2.02 -7.48
C ASP A 38 41.02 -1.12 -7.52
N GLU A 39 42.08 -1.59 -6.84
CA GLU A 39 43.40 -0.99 -6.89
C GLU A 39 44.43 -2.00 -7.43
N TYR A 40 45.38 -1.52 -8.21
CA TYR A 40 46.44 -2.36 -8.80
C TYR A 40 47.75 -1.59 -8.92
N TYR A 41 48.86 -2.16 -8.47
CA TYR A 41 50.19 -1.57 -8.65
C TYR A 41 50.79 -2.01 -9.97
N LEU A 42 50.99 -1.06 -10.88
CA LEU A 42 51.73 -1.23 -12.11
C LEU A 42 53.20 -0.88 -11.87
N THR A 43 54.04 -1.89 -11.78
CA THR A 43 55.49 -1.69 -11.64
C THR A 43 56.11 -1.45 -13.01
N ALA A 44 56.97 -0.44 -13.08
CA ALA A 44 57.73 -0.08 -14.26
C ALA A 44 59.22 -0.17 -13.96
N ILE A 45 59.96 -0.91 -14.78
CA ILE A 45 61.41 -1.04 -14.73
C ILE A 45 61.99 -0.17 -15.84
N THR A 46 62.94 0.68 -15.51
CA THR A 46 63.54 1.63 -16.46
C THR A 46 65.00 1.26 -16.69
N SER A 47 65.43 1.33 -17.94
CA SER A 47 66.84 1.15 -18.35
C SER A 47 67.82 2.09 -17.64
N THR A 48 67.33 3.24 -17.16
CA THR A 48 68.14 4.28 -16.49
C THR A 48 68.13 4.16 -14.97
N GLY A 49 67.36 3.24 -14.39
CA GLY A 49 67.12 3.15 -12.94
C GLY A 49 66.30 4.32 -12.37
N LYS A 50 65.97 5.34 -13.18
CA LYS A 50 65.18 6.50 -12.75
C LYS A 50 63.70 6.13 -12.60
N LYS A 51 63.04 6.75 -11.62
CA LYS A 51 61.60 6.61 -11.43
C LYS A 51 60.82 7.19 -12.62
N PRO A 52 59.93 6.42 -13.26
CA PRO A 52 59.12 6.94 -14.37
C PRO A 52 58.01 7.87 -13.87
N LYS A 53 57.59 8.80 -14.74
CA LYS A 53 56.40 9.61 -14.54
C LYS A 53 55.19 8.84 -15.08
N PHE A 54 54.19 8.64 -14.23
CA PHE A 54 52.94 8.01 -14.62
C PHE A 54 51.89 9.05 -15.04
N SER A 55 51.11 8.73 -16.07
CA SER A 55 49.94 9.49 -16.50
C SER A 55 48.82 8.56 -16.95
N SER A 56 47.57 9.03 -16.86
CA SER A 56 46.40 8.33 -17.41
C SER A 56 45.79 9.14 -18.55
N SER A 57 45.37 8.45 -19.61
CA SER A 57 44.59 9.08 -20.69
C SER A 57 43.19 9.54 -20.24
N ASP A 58 42.62 8.91 -19.20
CA ASP A 58 41.35 9.31 -18.59
C ASP A 58 41.37 8.96 -17.09
N SER A 59 41.69 9.96 -16.26
CA SER A 59 41.76 9.80 -14.81
C SER A 59 40.39 9.68 -14.13
N THR A 60 39.29 9.87 -14.87
CA THR A 60 37.91 9.62 -14.41
C THR A 60 37.49 8.16 -14.57
N VAL A 61 38.14 7.42 -15.50
CA VAL A 61 38.00 5.97 -15.68
C VAL A 61 39.00 5.22 -14.81
N ALA A 62 40.30 5.52 -14.92
CA ALA A 62 41.33 4.97 -14.05
C ALA A 62 42.41 6.02 -13.78
N SER A 63 42.65 6.33 -12.50
CA SER A 63 43.75 7.22 -12.11
C SER A 63 44.97 6.42 -11.70
N VAL A 64 46.17 6.99 -11.89
CA VAL A 64 47.43 6.42 -11.42
C VAL A 64 48.16 7.44 -10.55
N ASN A 65 48.74 7.02 -9.43
CA ASN A 65 49.57 7.89 -8.60
C ASN A 65 51.05 7.81 -8.99
N THR A 66 51.91 8.61 -8.34
CA THR A 66 53.35 8.67 -8.61
C THR A 66 54.09 7.34 -8.37
N TYR A 67 53.48 6.36 -7.70
CA TYR A 67 54.07 5.03 -7.44
C TYR A 67 53.49 3.92 -8.34
N GLY A 68 52.71 4.28 -9.36
CA GLY A 68 52.10 3.30 -10.26
C GLY A 68 50.86 2.62 -9.68
N LYS A 69 50.31 3.09 -8.56
CA LYS A 69 49.04 2.60 -8.01
C LYS A 69 47.89 3.12 -8.88
N ILE A 70 47.24 2.21 -9.59
CA ILE A 70 46.07 2.44 -10.41
C ILE A 70 44.81 2.23 -9.55
N THR A 71 43.87 3.17 -9.59
CA THR A 71 42.55 3.06 -8.95
C THR A 71 41.47 3.15 -10.04
N ALA A 72 40.64 2.12 -10.15
CA ALA A 72 39.53 2.05 -11.10
C ALA A 72 38.31 2.82 -10.57
N LYS A 73 37.79 3.78 -11.34
CA LYS A 73 36.76 4.74 -10.88
C LYS A 73 35.45 4.65 -11.64
N LYS A 74 35.49 4.40 -12.95
CA LYS A 74 34.29 4.41 -13.81
C LYS A 74 34.49 3.41 -14.93
N ALA A 75 33.43 2.69 -15.28
CA ALA A 75 33.42 1.78 -16.42
C ALA A 75 33.90 2.48 -17.71
N GLY A 76 34.82 1.84 -18.43
CA GLY A 76 35.46 2.42 -19.60
C GLY A 76 36.86 1.86 -19.86
N ASN A 77 37.58 2.49 -20.77
CA ASN A 77 38.98 2.16 -21.06
C ASN A 77 39.85 3.39 -20.78
N ALA A 78 41.00 3.20 -20.14
CA ALA A 78 42.03 4.21 -19.96
C ALA A 78 43.40 3.60 -20.23
N THR A 79 44.34 4.39 -20.73
CA THR A 79 45.72 3.97 -20.95
C THR A 79 46.61 4.62 -19.90
N ILE A 80 47.34 3.79 -19.16
CA ILE A 80 48.32 4.23 -18.16
C ILE A 80 49.70 4.20 -18.79
N THR A 81 50.34 5.36 -18.90
CA THR A 81 51.67 5.51 -19.52
C THR A 81 52.70 5.76 -18.43
N ALA A 82 53.79 5.00 -18.45
CA ALA A 82 55.00 5.24 -17.66
C ALA A 82 56.08 5.79 -18.59
N LYS A 83 56.57 7.00 -18.28
CA LYS A 83 57.48 7.75 -19.16
C LYS A 83 58.75 8.17 -18.44
N ILE A 84 59.89 7.98 -19.11
CA ILE A 84 61.20 8.59 -18.81
C ILE A 84 61.57 9.52 -19.98
N ALA A 85 62.79 10.08 -20.01
CA ALA A 85 63.13 11.13 -20.96
C ALA A 85 62.96 10.69 -22.43
N ASN A 86 63.52 9.53 -22.77
CA ASN A 86 63.53 9.01 -24.15
C ASN A 86 62.87 7.63 -24.28
N GLY A 87 62.09 7.21 -23.28
CA GLY A 87 61.42 5.90 -23.27
C GLY A 87 60.04 5.96 -22.62
N GLU A 88 59.10 5.18 -23.16
CA GLU A 88 57.77 5.03 -22.58
C GLU A 88 57.20 3.64 -22.82
N ALA A 89 56.30 3.23 -21.92
CA ALA A 89 55.48 2.04 -22.10
C ALA A 89 54.09 2.31 -21.56
N SER A 90 53.09 1.65 -22.13
CA SER A 90 51.69 1.85 -21.79
C SER A 90 50.99 0.54 -21.44
N CYS A 91 50.11 0.62 -20.44
CA CYS A 91 49.21 -0.45 -20.03
C CYS A 91 47.76 -0.02 -20.30
N ARG A 92 47.01 -0.86 -21.03
CA ARG A 92 45.58 -0.66 -21.24
C ARG A 92 44.81 -1.15 -20.02
N VAL A 93 44.08 -0.25 -19.38
CA VAL A 93 43.19 -0.55 -18.27
C VAL A 93 41.74 -0.55 -18.77
N THR A 94 41.05 -1.66 -18.57
CA THR A 94 39.62 -1.81 -18.84
C THR A 94 38.88 -1.90 -17.51
N VAL A 95 38.01 -0.94 -17.22
CA VAL A 95 37.17 -0.97 -16.02
C VAL A 95 35.79 -1.53 -16.40
N GLU A 96 35.41 -2.64 -15.77
CA GLU A 96 34.14 -3.31 -16.04
C GLU A 96 32.95 -2.49 -15.55
N LYS A 97 31.82 -2.63 -16.25
CA LYS A 97 30.56 -2.04 -15.82
C LYS A 97 29.99 -2.85 -14.66
N THR A 98 29.61 -2.17 -13.57
CA THR A 98 28.90 -2.81 -12.46
C THR A 98 27.63 -3.48 -12.96
N VAL A 99 27.48 -4.76 -12.61
CA VAL A 99 26.28 -5.55 -12.87
C VAL A 99 25.46 -5.60 -11.58
N ILE A 100 24.16 -5.30 -11.68
CA ILE A 100 23.20 -5.40 -10.58
C ILE A 100 22.32 -6.63 -10.82
N THR A 101 22.29 -7.55 -9.87
CA THR A 101 21.43 -8.74 -9.90
C THR A 101 20.30 -8.57 -8.90
N LEU A 102 19.05 -8.60 -9.37
CA LEU A 102 17.86 -8.53 -8.52
C LEU A 102 17.33 -9.92 -8.19
N SER A 103 16.83 -10.13 -6.98
CA SER A 103 16.16 -11.40 -6.62
C SER A 103 14.90 -11.64 -7.43
N GLN A 104 14.20 -10.57 -7.83
CA GLN A 104 12.96 -10.63 -8.61
C GLN A 104 12.85 -9.41 -9.53
N LYS A 105 12.36 -9.64 -10.75
CA LYS A 105 12.06 -8.56 -11.72
C LYS A 105 10.65 -7.99 -11.57
N SER A 106 9.76 -8.73 -10.92
CA SER A 106 8.41 -8.30 -10.60
C SER A 106 7.97 -8.80 -9.23
N ILE A 107 7.22 -7.96 -8.51
CA ILE A 107 6.63 -8.26 -7.21
C ILE A 107 5.14 -7.88 -7.28
N SER A 108 4.28 -8.75 -6.77
CA SER A 108 2.85 -8.46 -6.67
C SER A 108 2.36 -8.66 -5.25
N LEU A 109 1.68 -7.65 -4.72
CA LEU A 109 1.26 -7.56 -3.33
C LEU A 109 -0.17 -7.07 -3.24
N GLU A 110 -0.81 -7.36 -2.11
CA GLU A 110 -2.04 -6.71 -1.69
C GLU A 110 -1.72 -5.53 -0.78
N ASN A 111 -2.66 -4.61 -0.60
CA ASN A 111 -2.42 -3.40 0.19
C ASN A 111 -2.13 -3.74 1.68
N GLY A 112 -1.11 -3.09 2.24
CA GLY A 112 -0.64 -3.30 3.62
C GLY A 112 0.29 -4.51 3.79
N TYR A 113 0.62 -5.21 2.70
CA TYR A 113 1.66 -6.25 2.71
C TYR A 113 3.01 -5.69 2.29
N MET A 114 4.06 -6.40 2.71
CA MET A 114 5.44 -6.06 2.44
C MET A 114 6.16 -7.22 1.76
N ALA A 115 7.17 -6.90 0.94
CA ALA A 115 8.13 -7.85 0.41
C ALA A 115 9.52 -7.23 0.36
N ARG A 116 10.57 -8.05 0.40
CA ARG A 116 11.95 -7.57 0.31
C ARG A 116 12.53 -7.84 -1.08
N LEU A 117 12.97 -6.80 -1.77
CA LEU A 117 13.73 -6.89 -3.02
C LEU A 117 15.22 -6.91 -2.70
N LYS A 118 15.85 -8.07 -2.77
CA LYS A 118 17.31 -8.18 -2.61
C LYS A 118 17.99 -7.79 -3.92
N ALA A 119 19.11 -7.08 -3.80
CA ALA A 119 19.95 -6.71 -4.93
C ALA A 119 21.42 -6.85 -4.55
N GLU A 120 22.21 -7.39 -5.47
CA GLU A 120 23.65 -7.59 -5.31
C GLU A 120 24.39 -6.96 -6.48
N THR A 121 25.61 -6.47 -6.24
CA THR A 121 26.46 -5.85 -7.26
C THR A 121 27.70 -6.70 -7.51
N SER A 122 28.18 -6.72 -8.75
CA SER A 122 29.43 -7.43 -9.09
C SER A 122 30.68 -6.84 -8.42
N THR A 123 30.59 -5.60 -7.91
CA THR A 123 31.61 -4.86 -7.18
C THR A 123 31.51 -5.04 -5.66
N GLY A 124 30.38 -5.53 -5.13
CA GLY A 124 30.11 -5.55 -3.68
C GLY A 124 29.73 -4.18 -3.09
N HIS A 125 29.67 -3.13 -3.92
CA HIS A 125 29.20 -1.81 -3.50
C HIS A 125 27.72 -1.81 -3.14
N PRO A 126 27.29 -0.95 -2.19
CA PRO A 126 25.89 -0.85 -1.79
C PRO A 126 25.01 -0.31 -2.93
N VAL A 127 23.74 -0.68 -2.88
CA VAL A 127 22.70 -0.19 -3.80
C VAL A 127 21.83 0.88 -3.16
N THR A 128 21.19 1.69 -3.98
CA THR A 128 20.15 2.64 -3.56
C THR A 128 18.83 2.29 -4.24
N TYR A 129 17.72 2.43 -3.51
CA TYR A 129 16.38 2.12 -4.00
C TYR A 129 15.56 3.40 -4.15
N LYS A 130 14.73 3.46 -5.20
CA LYS A 130 13.80 4.57 -5.42
C LYS A 130 12.50 4.06 -6.03
N SER A 131 11.36 4.43 -5.46
CA SER A 131 10.06 4.20 -6.08
C SER A 131 9.68 5.33 -7.03
N ALA A 132 9.19 4.99 -8.22
CA ALA A 132 8.63 5.96 -9.15
C ALA A 132 7.31 6.58 -8.64
N ARG A 133 6.52 5.83 -7.86
CA ARG A 133 5.25 6.26 -7.27
C ARG A 133 5.10 5.69 -5.85
N SER A 134 5.64 6.41 -4.88
CA SER A 134 5.63 6.04 -3.45
C SER A 134 4.24 6.00 -2.82
N SER A 135 3.22 6.57 -3.48
CA SER A 135 1.81 6.48 -3.11
C SER A 135 1.16 5.15 -3.50
N ILE A 136 1.74 4.41 -4.45
CA ILE A 136 1.30 3.06 -4.85
C ILE A 136 2.08 2.02 -4.04
N ALA A 137 3.42 2.09 -4.09
CA ALA A 137 4.30 1.29 -3.23
C ALA A 137 5.56 2.09 -2.90
N SER A 138 5.98 2.08 -1.64
CA SER A 138 7.26 2.67 -1.20
C SER A 138 8.29 1.58 -0.99
N VAL A 139 9.57 1.95 -1.01
CA VAL A 139 10.71 1.08 -0.71
C VAL A 139 11.61 1.83 0.27
N ASP A 140 12.16 1.12 1.25
CA ASP A 140 13.17 1.67 2.18
C ASP A 140 14.61 1.41 1.70
N GLU A 141 15.59 1.83 2.48
CA GLU A 141 17.02 1.65 2.18
C GLU A 141 17.46 0.17 2.17
N ASN A 142 16.71 -0.72 2.85
CA ASN A 142 16.99 -2.15 2.97
C ASN A 142 16.28 -2.99 1.89
N GLY A 143 15.61 -2.33 0.94
CA GLY A 143 14.85 -2.95 -0.14
C GLY A 143 13.49 -3.49 0.30
N VAL A 144 12.97 -3.12 1.47
CA VAL A 144 11.63 -3.52 1.92
C VAL A 144 10.58 -2.64 1.24
N ILE A 145 9.79 -3.27 0.38
CA ILE A 145 8.70 -2.66 -0.36
C ILE A 145 7.41 -2.79 0.46
N THR A 146 6.72 -1.67 0.67
CA THR A 146 5.39 -1.61 1.31
C THR A 146 4.34 -1.21 0.28
N ALA A 147 3.33 -2.07 0.08
CA ALA A 147 2.19 -1.80 -0.79
C ALA A 147 1.16 -0.88 -0.10
N LYS A 148 0.69 0.17 -0.80
CA LYS A 148 -0.17 1.22 -0.22
C LYS A 148 -1.48 1.47 -0.95
N LYS A 149 -1.50 1.38 -2.29
CA LYS A 149 -2.69 1.66 -3.10
C LYS A 149 -2.69 0.78 -4.33
N PRO A 150 -3.84 0.19 -4.74
CA PRO A 150 -3.93 -0.56 -5.98
C PRO A 150 -3.42 0.22 -7.18
N GLY A 151 -2.62 -0.44 -8.00
CA GLY A 151 -1.96 0.16 -9.16
C GLY A 151 -0.56 -0.42 -9.38
N GLU A 152 0.14 0.14 -10.37
CA GLU A 152 1.48 -0.29 -10.75
C GLU A 152 2.51 0.84 -10.54
N THR A 153 3.69 0.46 -10.07
CA THR A 153 4.86 1.33 -9.96
C THR A 153 6.13 0.55 -10.27
N THR A 154 7.25 1.24 -10.35
CA THR A 154 8.57 0.65 -10.58
C THR A 154 9.50 1.06 -9.45
N ILE A 155 10.25 0.10 -8.94
CA ILE A 155 11.38 0.34 -8.04
C ILE A 155 12.65 0.32 -8.88
N THR A 156 13.39 1.43 -8.87
CA THR A 156 14.72 1.55 -9.48
C THR A 156 15.77 1.26 -8.42
N VAL A 157 16.69 0.36 -8.73
CA VAL A 157 17.87 0.01 -7.93
C VAL A 157 19.09 0.55 -8.66
N THR A 158 19.93 1.34 -7.99
CA THR A 158 21.09 2.01 -8.61
C THR A 158 22.37 1.76 -7.82
N ALA A 159 23.46 1.45 -8.53
CA ALA A 159 24.82 1.36 -8.03
C ALA A 159 25.82 1.76 -9.13
N ASP A 160 26.86 2.51 -8.80
CA ASP A 160 27.94 2.93 -9.71
C ASP A 160 27.44 3.50 -11.07
N LYS A 161 26.34 4.28 -11.06
CA LYS A 161 25.66 4.84 -12.25
C LYS A 161 25.03 3.80 -13.19
N THR A 162 24.98 2.54 -12.79
CA THR A 162 24.14 1.50 -13.41
C THR A 162 22.82 1.41 -12.64
N SER A 163 21.73 1.10 -13.35
CA SER A 163 20.43 0.88 -12.74
C SER A 163 19.76 -0.40 -13.24
N GLN A 164 18.94 -0.99 -12.40
CA GLN A 164 17.99 -2.06 -12.72
C GLN A 164 16.61 -1.68 -12.18
N THR A 165 15.57 -2.33 -12.68
CA THR A 165 14.19 -2.02 -12.29
C THR A 165 13.43 -3.27 -11.91
N CYS A 166 12.60 -3.16 -10.87
CA CYS A 166 11.61 -4.15 -10.49
C CYS A 166 10.21 -3.57 -10.64
N LYS A 167 9.32 -4.26 -11.37
CA LYS A 167 7.91 -3.87 -11.49
C LYS A 167 7.16 -4.28 -10.22
N VAL A 168 6.44 -3.35 -9.60
CA VAL A 168 5.60 -3.63 -8.44
C VAL A 168 4.14 -3.39 -8.80
N THR A 169 3.32 -4.43 -8.65
CA THR A 169 1.88 -4.37 -8.89
C THR A 169 1.15 -4.59 -7.57
N VAL A 170 0.48 -3.55 -7.07
CA VAL A 170 -0.44 -3.66 -5.95
C VAL A 170 -1.82 -4.03 -6.48
N LYS A 171 -2.29 -5.23 -6.13
CA LYS A 171 -3.55 -5.79 -6.60
C LYS A 171 -4.74 -5.04 -6.03
N GLN A 172 -5.83 -4.99 -6.79
CA GLN A 172 -7.12 -4.64 -6.21
C GLN A 172 -7.56 -5.73 -5.23
N PRO A 173 -8.17 -5.37 -4.09
CA PRO A 173 -8.61 -6.38 -3.14
C PRO A 173 -9.79 -7.18 -3.67
N THR A 174 -9.88 -8.43 -3.26
CA THR A 174 -11.16 -9.15 -3.29
C THR A 174 -11.96 -8.72 -2.06
N VAL A 175 -13.20 -8.26 -2.23
CA VAL A 175 -14.09 -7.84 -1.14
C VAL A 175 -15.35 -8.70 -1.16
N ARG A 176 -15.70 -9.29 0.00
CA ARG A 176 -16.91 -10.09 0.18
C ARG A 176 -17.73 -9.54 1.36
N LEU A 177 -19.03 -9.48 1.16
CA LEU A 177 -20.01 -9.09 2.16
C LEU A 177 -20.80 -10.34 2.55
N ASP A 178 -21.11 -10.53 3.83
CA ASP A 178 -21.81 -11.73 4.32
C ASP A 178 -23.23 -11.88 3.78
N ARG A 179 -23.88 -10.75 3.43
CA ARG A 179 -25.21 -10.72 2.82
C ARG A 179 -25.41 -9.50 1.94
N THR A 180 -26.30 -9.63 0.97
CA THR A 180 -26.68 -8.55 0.04
C THR A 180 -28.07 -7.98 0.31
N PHE A 181 -28.83 -8.59 1.22
CA PHE A 181 -30.16 -8.14 1.62
C PHE A 181 -30.39 -8.39 3.11
N ALA A 182 -31.13 -7.49 3.76
CA ALA A 182 -31.65 -7.68 5.09
C ALA A 182 -32.99 -6.96 5.27
N SER A 183 -33.81 -7.47 6.19
CA SER A 183 -35.07 -6.84 6.53
C SER A 183 -35.26 -6.77 8.04
N LEU A 184 -35.64 -5.59 8.51
CA LEU A 184 -35.75 -5.23 9.93
C LEU A 184 -37.05 -4.45 10.17
N TYR A 185 -37.49 -4.35 11.42
CA TYR A 185 -38.42 -3.29 11.84
C TYR A 185 -37.64 -2.13 12.45
N ARG A 186 -38.30 -0.97 12.61
CA ARG A 186 -37.74 0.21 13.28
C ARG A 186 -37.09 -0.16 14.63
N LYS A 187 -35.94 0.45 14.94
CA LYS A 187 -35.06 0.16 16.10
C LYS A 187 -34.32 -1.17 16.05
N GLY A 188 -34.67 -2.06 15.11
CA GLY A 188 -33.90 -3.28 14.86
C GLY A 188 -32.47 -2.95 14.42
N THR A 189 -31.53 -3.78 14.85
CA THR A 189 -30.12 -3.67 14.48
C THR A 189 -29.61 -4.98 13.89
N LEU A 190 -28.64 -4.90 12.99
CA LEU A 190 -27.86 -6.04 12.52
C LEU A 190 -26.40 -5.61 12.31
N ARG A 191 -25.47 -6.56 12.29
CA ARG A 191 -24.08 -6.31 11.89
C ARG A 191 -23.83 -6.95 10.53
N LEU A 192 -23.36 -6.14 9.57
CA LEU A 192 -22.84 -6.63 8.31
C LEU A 192 -21.35 -6.93 8.49
N SER A 193 -20.93 -8.08 7.99
CA SER A 193 -19.54 -8.54 8.07
C SER A 193 -18.91 -8.48 6.68
N VAL A 194 -17.76 -7.82 6.59
CA VAL A 194 -16.99 -7.69 5.36
C VAL A 194 -15.64 -8.39 5.54
N SER A 195 -15.25 -9.18 4.54
CA SER A 195 -13.89 -9.72 4.43
C SER A 195 -13.20 -9.16 3.20
N SER A 196 -11.91 -8.87 3.34
CA SER A 196 -11.08 -8.37 2.25
C SER A 196 -9.68 -8.95 2.31
N THR A 197 -9.06 -9.08 1.14
CA THR A 197 -7.64 -9.43 1.04
C THR A 197 -6.71 -8.23 1.27
N SER A 198 -7.24 -7.01 1.25
CA SER A 198 -6.51 -5.81 1.69
C SER A 198 -6.57 -5.67 3.21
N LYS A 199 -5.50 -5.10 3.80
CA LYS A 199 -5.49 -4.69 5.22
C LYS A 199 -6.10 -3.31 5.47
N SER A 200 -6.60 -2.63 4.44
CA SER A 200 -7.27 -1.34 4.58
C SER A 200 -8.55 -1.45 5.39
N ILE A 201 -8.82 -0.43 6.21
CA ILE A 201 -10.04 -0.34 7.01
C ILE A 201 -11.25 -0.15 6.09
N PRO A 202 -12.29 -1.00 6.19
CA PRO A 202 -13.52 -0.82 5.41
C PRO A 202 -14.24 0.48 5.74
N ARG A 203 -14.77 1.15 4.70
CA ARG A 203 -15.56 2.38 4.85
C ARG A 203 -17.02 2.11 4.53
N TRP A 204 -17.89 2.40 5.49
CA TRP A 204 -19.32 2.18 5.38
C TRP A 204 -20.07 3.48 5.07
N LYS A 205 -21.13 3.39 4.28
CA LYS A 205 -22.06 4.50 4.01
C LYS A 205 -23.47 3.97 3.77
N THR A 206 -24.46 4.79 4.04
CA THR A 206 -25.87 4.58 3.67
C THR A 206 -26.29 5.66 2.67
N ASN A 207 -27.10 5.31 1.68
CA ASN A 207 -27.68 6.31 0.78
C ASN A 207 -28.88 7.06 1.41
N LYS A 208 -29.48 6.53 2.49
CA LYS A 208 -30.72 7.05 3.11
C LYS A 208 -30.70 6.88 4.63
N LYS A 209 -30.01 7.79 5.32
CA LYS A 209 -29.93 7.81 6.81
C LYS A 209 -31.28 7.88 7.50
N SER A 210 -32.29 8.49 6.86
CA SER A 210 -33.66 8.56 7.39
C SER A 210 -34.36 7.20 7.45
N VAL A 211 -33.87 6.20 6.71
CA VAL A 211 -34.41 4.83 6.68
C VAL A 211 -33.51 3.88 7.46
N ALA A 212 -32.20 3.89 7.20
CA ALA A 212 -31.24 3.08 7.95
C ALA A 212 -29.88 3.77 8.05
N THR A 213 -29.25 3.70 9.21
CA THR A 213 -27.88 4.16 9.47
C THR A 213 -26.92 2.98 9.54
N VAL A 214 -25.63 3.24 9.36
CA VAL A 214 -24.55 2.27 9.54
C VAL A 214 -23.37 2.98 10.23
N ASP A 215 -22.73 2.31 11.18
CA ASP A 215 -21.51 2.81 11.82
C ASP A 215 -20.23 2.32 11.10
N ASN A 216 -19.06 2.67 11.64
CA ASN A 216 -17.75 2.30 11.05
C ASN A 216 -17.42 0.80 11.19
N GLU A 217 -18.18 0.07 12.02
CA GLU A 217 -18.01 -1.36 12.26
C GLU A 217 -19.00 -2.23 11.46
N GLY A 218 -19.85 -1.61 10.65
CA GLY A 218 -20.88 -2.29 9.87
C GLY A 218 -22.16 -2.58 10.65
N ARG A 219 -22.37 -1.99 11.84
CA ARG A 219 -23.64 -2.10 12.56
C ARG A 219 -24.67 -1.20 11.90
N VAL A 220 -25.70 -1.82 11.35
CA VAL A 220 -26.85 -1.16 10.73
C VAL A 220 -27.97 -1.00 11.75
N THR A 221 -28.56 0.19 11.82
CA THR A 221 -29.75 0.48 12.65
C THR A 221 -30.91 0.95 11.79
N ALA A 222 -32.07 0.32 11.94
CA ALA A 222 -33.30 0.67 11.23
C ALA A 222 -33.98 1.90 11.88
N VAL A 223 -34.23 2.94 11.09
CA VAL A 223 -34.72 4.25 11.55
C VAL A 223 -36.18 4.48 11.21
N LYS A 224 -36.59 4.21 9.97
CA LYS A 224 -37.95 4.44 9.48
C LYS A 224 -38.30 3.48 8.35
N ASN A 225 -39.58 3.13 8.22
CA ASN A 225 -40.08 2.28 7.14
C ASN A 225 -39.63 2.76 5.75
N GLY A 226 -39.16 1.84 4.91
CA GLY A 226 -38.61 2.13 3.59
C GLY A 226 -37.37 1.29 3.27
N THR A 227 -36.70 1.61 2.17
CA THR A 227 -35.51 0.88 1.70
C THR A 227 -34.29 1.79 1.61
N ALA A 228 -33.17 1.34 2.16
CA ALA A 228 -31.85 1.98 2.09
C ALA A 228 -30.80 0.99 1.56
N ILE A 229 -29.76 1.52 0.92
CA ILE A 229 -28.61 0.73 0.46
C ILE A 229 -27.42 1.09 1.34
N ILE A 230 -26.90 0.08 2.03
CA ILE A 230 -25.64 0.16 2.77
C ILE A 230 -24.51 -0.26 1.83
N THR A 231 -23.51 0.59 1.67
CA THR A 231 -22.32 0.31 0.85
C THR A 231 -21.10 0.21 1.75
N VAL A 232 -20.28 -0.80 1.51
CA VAL A 232 -18.92 -0.91 2.07
C VAL A 232 -17.90 -0.76 0.95
N THR A 233 -16.83 -0.01 1.21
CA THR A 233 -15.74 0.21 0.25
C THR A 233 -14.39 -0.12 0.89
N VAL A 234 -13.58 -0.92 0.21
CA VAL A 234 -12.17 -1.23 0.56
C VAL A 234 -11.30 -0.99 -0.66
N ASP A 235 -10.34 -0.07 -0.56
CA ASP A 235 -9.45 0.37 -1.66
C ASP A 235 -10.13 0.59 -3.02
N GLY A 236 -11.29 1.24 -3.00
CA GLY A 236 -12.07 1.57 -4.20
C GLY A 236 -13.02 0.45 -4.67
N VAL A 237 -12.87 -0.77 -4.18
CA VAL A 237 -13.81 -1.87 -4.47
C VAL A 237 -14.99 -1.78 -3.51
N SER A 238 -16.21 -1.73 -4.06
CA SER A 238 -17.44 -1.57 -3.28
C SER A 238 -18.36 -2.78 -3.36
N LYS A 239 -19.05 -3.07 -2.26
CA LYS A 239 -20.16 -4.03 -2.15
C LYS A 239 -21.34 -3.40 -1.43
N THR A 240 -22.53 -3.92 -1.68
CA THR A 240 -23.78 -3.33 -1.19
C THR A 240 -24.67 -4.37 -0.53
N CYS A 241 -25.40 -3.93 0.49
CA CYS A 241 -26.52 -4.64 1.09
C CYS A 241 -27.75 -3.74 1.05
N GLU A 242 -28.85 -4.23 0.49
CA GLU A 242 -30.15 -3.57 0.58
C GLU A 242 -30.80 -3.88 1.93
N VAL A 243 -31.22 -2.83 2.64
CA VAL A 243 -31.87 -2.91 3.94
C VAL A 243 -33.28 -2.39 3.80
N THR A 244 -34.26 -3.28 3.99
CA THR A 244 -35.68 -2.93 4.01
C THR A 244 -36.19 -2.85 5.44
N VAL A 245 -36.57 -1.65 5.87
CA VAL A 245 -37.29 -1.42 7.12
C VAL A 245 -38.78 -1.61 6.86
N LYS A 246 -39.33 -2.70 7.39
CA LYS A 246 -40.71 -3.11 7.17
C LYS A 246 -41.68 -2.12 7.80
N LYS A 247 -42.76 -1.80 7.08
CA LYS A 247 -43.90 -1.09 7.64
C LYS A 247 -44.59 -1.99 8.68
N PRO A 248 -44.79 -1.53 9.93
CA PRO A 248 -45.41 -2.35 10.97
C PRO A 248 -46.92 -2.48 10.73
N LYS A 249 -47.48 -3.61 11.12
CA LYS A 249 -48.92 -3.83 11.26
C LYS A 249 -49.31 -3.60 12.72
N ILE A 250 -50.34 -2.79 12.96
CA ILE A 250 -50.91 -2.56 14.29
C ILE A 250 -52.31 -3.18 14.31
N THR A 251 -52.63 -3.93 15.37
CA THR A 251 -53.96 -4.49 15.61
C THR A 251 -54.45 -4.09 17.00
N VAL A 252 -55.75 -3.81 17.10
CA VAL A 252 -56.43 -3.44 18.35
C VAL A 252 -57.43 -4.54 18.71
N GLY A 253 -57.53 -4.88 19.99
CA GLY A 253 -58.47 -5.90 20.48
C GLY A 253 -59.91 -5.40 20.55
N GLN A 254 -60.11 -4.08 20.54
CA GLN A 254 -61.42 -3.43 20.55
C GLN A 254 -61.38 -2.21 19.63
N GLU A 255 -62.24 -2.18 18.62
CA GLU A 255 -62.35 -1.02 17.70
C GLU A 255 -63.33 0.05 18.21
N GLN A 256 -64.29 -0.37 19.03
CA GLN A 256 -65.33 0.46 19.63
C GLN A 256 -65.35 0.22 21.14
N ILE A 257 -65.35 1.29 21.91
CA ILE A 257 -65.29 1.28 23.37
C ILE A 257 -66.38 2.23 23.88
N SER A 258 -67.22 1.75 24.79
CA SER A 258 -68.23 2.56 25.48
C SER A 258 -67.87 2.60 26.95
N LEU A 259 -67.75 3.79 27.52
CA LEU A 259 -67.41 4.02 28.93
C LEU A 259 -68.36 5.05 29.52
N THR A 260 -68.50 5.03 30.84
CA THR A 260 -69.10 6.10 31.64
C THR A 260 -68.00 7.05 32.10
N ALA A 261 -68.30 8.34 32.25
CA ALA A 261 -67.32 9.31 32.74
C ALA A 261 -66.66 8.87 34.07
N GLY A 262 -65.33 8.87 34.10
CA GLY A 262 -64.51 8.38 35.22
C GLY A 262 -64.02 6.93 35.09
N GLU A 263 -64.57 6.14 34.16
CA GLU A 263 -64.09 4.78 33.93
C GLU A 263 -62.79 4.75 33.11
N THR A 264 -62.04 3.67 33.29
CA THR A 264 -60.82 3.40 32.55
C THR A 264 -60.86 2.04 31.88
N CYS A 265 -60.21 1.89 30.74
CA CYS A 265 -59.95 0.59 30.13
C CYS A 265 -58.58 0.58 29.45
N GLN A 266 -58.06 -0.61 29.16
CA GLN A 266 -56.81 -0.77 28.43
C GLN A 266 -56.99 -1.84 27.34
N PRO A 267 -57.39 -1.44 26.12
CA PRO A 267 -57.50 -2.37 25.01
C PRO A 267 -56.15 -2.99 24.68
N LYS A 268 -56.14 -4.29 24.36
CA LYS A 268 -54.92 -4.96 23.88
C LYS A 268 -54.54 -4.38 22.52
N VAL A 269 -53.33 -3.84 22.42
CA VAL A 269 -52.76 -3.33 21.17
C VAL A 269 -51.48 -4.11 20.88
N THR A 270 -51.39 -4.71 19.69
CA THR A 270 -50.20 -5.44 19.27
C THR A 270 -49.61 -4.85 18.00
N VAL A 271 -48.29 -4.74 17.97
CA VAL A 271 -47.52 -4.18 16.86
C VAL A 271 -46.57 -5.25 16.33
N SER A 272 -46.57 -5.51 15.02
CA SER A 272 -45.77 -6.58 14.42
C SER A 272 -44.25 -6.41 14.56
N SER A 273 -43.79 -5.20 14.88
CA SER A 273 -42.39 -4.90 15.19
C SER A 273 -41.99 -5.25 16.62
N GLY A 274 -42.96 -5.49 17.51
CA GLY A 274 -42.73 -5.61 18.96
C GLY A 274 -42.48 -4.26 19.66
N ASN A 275 -42.42 -3.15 18.92
CA ASN A 275 -42.25 -1.83 19.52
C ASN A 275 -43.53 -1.37 20.21
N LYS A 276 -43.37 -0.59 21.29
CA LYS A 276 -44.48 0.13 21.91
C LYS A 276 -45.01 1.22 20.96
N PRO A 277 -46.31 1.24 20.65
CA PRO A 277 -46.89 2.31 19.83
C PRO A 277 -46.98 3.61 20.64
N GLU A 278 -46.99 4.73 19.91
CA GLU A 278 -47.33 6.06 20.41
C GLU A 278 -48.86 6.22 20.45
N TYR A 279 -49.40 6.64 21.59
CA TYR A 279 -50.84 6.88 21.78
C TYR A 279 -51.18 8.36 21.82
N TYR A 280 -52.33 8.72 21.26
CA TYR A 280 -52.89 10.07 21.41
C TYR A 280 -54.42 10.06 21.22
N SER A 281 -55.09 11.06 21.81
CA SER A 281 -56.53 11.27 21.66
C SER A 281 -56.82 12.38 20.66
N SER A 282 -57.90 12.24 19.87
CA SER A 282 -58.44 13.32 19.04
C SER A 282 -59.13 14.41 19.86
N ASN A 283 -59.58 14.10 21.07
CA ASN A 283 -60.28 15.03 21.96
C ASN A 283 -60.10 14.60 23.42
N THR A 284 -59.16 15.24 24.11
CA THR A 284 -58.82 14.95 25.51
C THR A 284 -59.89 15.36 26.50
N ASN A 285 -60.84 16.25 26.11
CA ASN A 285 -61.98 16.60 26.96
C ASN A 285 -63.03 15.49 27.02
N VAL A 286 -62.99 14.54 26.08
CA VAL A 286 -63.89 13.37 26.05
C VAL A 286 -63.18 12.13 26.58
N ALA A 287 -61.99 11.81 26.08
CA ALA A 287 -61.19 10.70 26.58
C ALA A 287 -59.68 10.99 26.45
N THR A 288 -58.91 10.64 27.47
CA THR A 288 -57.44 10.68 27.43
C THR A 288 -56.87 9.29 27.26
N VAL A 289 -55.60 9.20 26.85
CA VAL A 289 -54.84 7.95 26.78
C VAL A 289 -53.42 8.23 27.25
N ASN A 290 -52.86 7.35 28.09
CA ASN A 290 -51.48 7.48 28.53
C ASN A 290 -50.50 6.66 27.65
N GLU A 291 -49.21 6.71 27.96
CA GLU A 291 -48.16 6.03 27.19
C GLU A 291 -48.27 4.49 27.20
N THR A 292 -48.96 3.91 28.18
CA THR A 292 -49.20 2.46 28.27
C THR A 292 -50.49 2.02 27.57
N GLY A 293 -51.27 2.96 27.04
CA GLY A 293 -52.52 2.71 26.33
C GLY A 293 -53.75 2.61 27.24
N VAL A 294 -53.66 3.03 28.51
CA VAL A 294 -54.83 3.14 29.39
C VAL A 294 -55.63 4.37 28.97
N ILE A 295 -56.89 4.13 28.63
CA ILE A 295 -57.86 5.14 28.21
C ILE A 295 -58.69 5.53 29.44
N THR A 296 -58.82 6.84 29.70
CA THR A 296 -59.69 7.38 30.77
C THR A 296 -60.82 8.20 30.16
N ALA A 297 -62.06 7.89 30.52
CA ALA A 297 -63.24 8.63 30.09
C ALA A 297 -63.39 9.92 30.93
N ILE A 298 -63.50 11.06 30.26
CA ILE A 298 -63.51 12.39 30.90
C ILE A 298 -64.92 13.01 30.84
N GLY A 299 -65.43 13.24 29.63
CA GLY A 299 -66.68 13.96 29.41
C GLY A 299 -67.52 13.33 28.32
N ARG A 300 -68.83 13.52 28.37
CA ARG A 300 -69.78 12.97 27.39
C ARG A 300 -69.37 13.36 25.96
N GLY A 301 -69.39 12.39 25.06
CA GLY A 301 -69.14 12.63 23.64
C GLY A 301 -68.41 11.47 22.96
N ARG A 302 -67.82 11.77 21.80
CA ARG A 302 -67.02 10.81 21.03
C ARG A 302 -65.60 11.30 20.84
N ALA A 303 -64.63 10.44 21.11
CA ALA A 303 -63.21 10.65 20.83
C ALA A 303 -62.62 9.46 20.07
N TYR A 304 -61.52 9.70 19.36
CA TYR A 304 -60.71 8.64 18.77
C TYR A 304 -59.40 8.53 19.54
N ILE A 305 -59.08 7.31 19.95
CA ILE A 305 -57.75 6.99 20.48
C ILE A 305 -56.95 6.34 19.37
N TYR A 306 -55.82 6.95 19.03
CA TYR A 306 -54.92 6.45 18.01
C TYR A 306 -53.75 5.71 18.63
N ALA A 307 -53.35 4.61 17.97
CA ALA A 307 -52.08 3.94 18.20
C ALA A 307 -51.24 4.05 16.93
N LYS A 308 -49.99 4.51 17.06
CA LYS A 308 -49.11 4.81 15.92
C LYS A 308 -47.72 4.20 16.11
N GLU A 309 -47.18 3.60 15.07
CA GLU A 309 -45.79 3.13 15.01
C GLU A 309 -45.27 3.29 13.59
N ASP A 310 -44.10 3.93 13.45
CA ASP A 310 -43.35 4.05 12.20
C ASP A 310 -44.23 4.40 10.96
N GLY A 311 -45.05 5.45 11.11
CA GLY A 311 -45.94 5.94 10.06
C GLY A 311 -47.25 5.15 9.86
N THR A 312 -47.40 3.97 10.45
CA THR A 312 -48.70 3.26 10.54
C THR A 312 -49.49 3.81 11.72
N LYS A 313 -50.79 4.06 11.53
CA LYS A 313 -51.72 4.41 12.61
C LYS A 313 -53.02 3.62 12.48
N VAL A 314 -53.60 3.25 13.62
CA VAL A 314 -54.95 2.70 13.75
C VAL A 314 -55.71 3.50 14.80
N ARG A 315 -57.05 3.43 14.78
CA ARG A 315 -57.90 4.15 15.73
C ARG A 315 -58.87 3.22 16.45
N MET A 316 -59.19 3.54 17.69
CA MET A 316 -60.28 3.00 18.47
C MET A 316 -61.28 4.14 18.70
N THR A 317 -62.56 3.87 18.55
CA THR A 317 -63.62 4.86 18.80
C THR A 317 -64.09 4.72 20.24
N VAL A 318 -64.00 5.81 21.00
CA VAL A 318 -64.44 5.86 22.40
C VAL A 318 -65.68 6.73 22.48
N THR A 319 -66.78 6.16 22.98
CA THR A 319 -68.01 6.87 23.29
C THR A 319 -68.16 6.95 24.79
N VAL A 320 -68.26 8.16 25.33
CA VAL A 320 -68.43 8.40 26.77
C VAL A 320 -69.88 8.82 27.04
N LYS A 321 -70.54 8.11 27.93
CA LYS A 321 -71.90 8.40 28.41
C LYS A 321 -71.85 9.19 29.71
N GLU A 322 -72.92 9.93 29.99
CA GLU A 322 -73.15 10.51 31.32
C GLU A 322 -73.31 9.42 32.37
N LYS A 323 -72.94 9.75 33.62
CA LYS A 323 -73.14 8.89 34.78
C LYS A 323 -74.61 8.67 35.07
#